data_AF-A0A534XQW2-F1
#
_entry.id   AF-A0A534XQW2-F1
#
_cell.length_a   1.000
_cell.length_b   1.000
_cell.length_c   1.000
_cell.angle_alpha   90.00
_cell.angle_beta   90.00
_cell.angle_gamma   90.00
#
_symmetry.space_group_name_H-M   'P 1'
#
loop_
_entity.id
_entity.type
_entity.pdbx_description
1 polymer ?
#
loop_
_entity_poly.entity_id
_entity_poly.type
_entity_poly.pdbx_seq_one_letter_code
_entity_poly.pdbx_strand_id
1 'polypeptide(L)'
;MRELLLALQSARDGDFAVRLPFTRGSSVMADIARAFNSVVSRNEALSTEIVRLERVVGREGRMTERASLGDVTGGWAIGVNSINSLIADLVQPTTEVARVLIAVAEGDLTQKMALEIEGQPVKGEFLRIGTTVNSMVDQLSGFAAEVTRVAKEVGTDGKLGGQAGVPEAAGIWRDL
;
A
#
# COMPACT_ATOMS: atom_id res chain seq x y z
N MET A 1 14.05 41.58 15.48
CA MET A 1 12.89 41.60 14.56
C MET A 1 13.24 41.26 13.11
N ARG A 2 14.23 41.92 12.47
CA ARG A 2 14.60 41.62 11.07
C ARG A 2 15.06 40.17 10.86
N GLU A 3 15.88 39.63 11.76
CA GLU A 3 16.33 38.23 11.69
C GLU A 3 15.20 37.22 11.87
N LEU A 4 14.26 37.49 12.78
CA LEU A 4 13.06 36.66 12.96
C LEU A 4 12.21 36.65 11.69
N LEU A 5 12.00 37.81 11.06
CA LEU A 5 11.26 37.90 9.82
C LEU A 5 11.94 37.11 8.69
N LEU A 6 13.26 37.24 8.53
CA LEU A 6 14.02 36.48 7.54
C LEU A 6 13.93 34.97 7.79
N ALA A 7 14.07 34.53 9.05
CA ALA A 7 13.97 33.11 9.39
C ALA A 7 12.56 32.55 9.12
N LEU A 8 11.51 33.32 9.43
CA LEU A 8 10.13 32.95 9.10
C LEU A 8 9.91 32.88 7.58
N GLN A 9 10.50 33.80 6.81
CA GLN A 9 10.43 33.78 5.35
C GLN A 9 11.16 32.54 4.77
N SER A 10 12.39 32.25 5.24
CA SER A 10 13.13 31.04 4.86
C SER A 10 12.33 29.77 5.16
N ALA A 11 11.79 29.64 6.38
CA ALA A 11 11.01 28.48 6.77
C ALA A 11 9.70 28.34 5.97
N ARG A 12 9.01 29.46 5.69
CA ARG A 12 7.82 29.47 4.82
C ARG A 12 8.15 29.00 3.41
N ASP A 13 9.32 29.37 2.91
CA ASP A 13 9.77 29.04 1.56
C ASP A 13 10.43 27.64 1.48
N GLY A 14 10.39 26.87 2.57
CA GLY A 14 10.79 25.46 2.62
C GLY A 14 12.22 25.20 3.12
N ASP A 15 12.98 26.25 3.47
CA ASP A 15 14.28 26.07 4.12
C ASP A 15 14.08 25.79 5.61
N PHE A 16 14.03 24.52 5.96
CA PHE A 16 13.92 24.06 7.35
C PHE A 16 15.27 23.93 8.05
N ALA A 17 16.41 24.23 7.41
CA ALA A 17 17.72 24.24 8.05
C ALA A 17 18.00 25.56 8.80
N VAL A 18 17.21 26.61 8.55
CA VAL A 18 17.34 27.90 9.23
C VAL A 18 17.20 27.77 10.75
N ARG A 19 18.04 28.50 11.50
CA ARG A 19 17.99 28.53 12.97
C ARG A 19 18.14 29.94 13.50
N LEU A 20 17.34 30.29 14.51
CA LEU A 20 17.51 31.52 15.27
C LEU A 20 18.58 31.32 16.36
N PRO A 21 19.60 32.18 16.46
CA PRO A 21 20.75 31.96 17.35
C PRO A 21 20.46 32.32 18.81
N PHE A 22 19.51 33.22 19.07
CA PHE A 22 19.24 33.73 20.42
C PHE A 22 18.33 32.80 21.24
N THR A 23 18.80 31.61 21.59
CA THR A 23 18.02 30.61 22.35
C THR A 23 18.31 30.60 23.86
N ARG A 24 19.28 31.40 24.31
CA ARG A 24 19.73 31.44 25.71
C ARG A 24 19.02 32.53 26.50
N GLY A 25 18.79 32.25 27.79
CA GLY A 25 18.13 33.17 28.72
C GLY A 25 16.61 32.96 28.80
N SER A 26 15.95 33.84 29.56
CA SER A 26 14.52 33.77 29.88
C SER A 26 13.70 34.90 29.24
N SER A 27 14.21 35.47 28.14
CA SER A 27 13.46 36.52 27.41
C SER A 27 12.40 35.89 26.51
N VAL A 28 11.31 36.61 26.26
CA VAL A 28 10.27 36.19 25.30
C VAL A 28 10.86 35.90 23.92
N MET A 29 11.88 36.65 23.49
CA MET A 29 12.56 36.40 22.22
C MET A 29 13.33 35.06 22.24
N ALA A 30 13.94 34.68 23.37
CA ALA A 30 14.59 33.38 23.51
C ALA A 30 13.56 32.23 23.47
N ASP A 31 12.39 32.42 24.08
CA ASP A 31 11.29 31.45 24.00
C ASP A 31 10.74 31.31 22.58
N ILE A 32 10.52 32.43 21.89
CA ILE A 32 10.12 32.44 20.47
C ILE A 32 11.17 31.72 19.61
N ALA A 33 12.46 32.00 19.82
CA ALA A 33 13.54 31.36 19.07
C ALA A 33 13.57 29.84 19.28
N ARG A 34 13.38 29.37 20.52
CA ARG A 34 13.30 27.93 20.83
C ARG A 34 12.07 27.28 20.20
N ALA A 35 10.90 27.90 20.31
CA ALA A 35 9.67 27.40 19.70
C ALA A 35 9.78 27.33 18.18
N PHE A 36 10.27 28.40 17.54
CA PHE A 36 10.54 28.44 16.10
C PHE A 36 11.51 27.33 15.68
N ASN A 37 12.68 27.23 16.33
CA ASN A 37 13.69 26.22 16.03
C ASN A 37 13.13 24.78 16.17
N SER A 38 12.29 24.53 17.18
CA SER A 38 11.60 23.25 17.35
C SER A 38 10.63 22.96 16.20
N VAL A 39 9.85 23.94 15.75
CA VAL A 39 8.91 23.77 14.62
C VAL A 39 9.66 23.47 13.32
N VAL A 40 10.71 24.25 12.99
CA VAL A 40 11.49 23.99 11.76
C VAL A 40 12.22 22.65 11.82
N SER A 41 12.72 22.24 12.98
CA SER A 41 13.35 20.92 13.14
C SER A 41 12.33 19.77 12.93
N ARG A 42 11.08 19.94 13.35
CA ARG A 42 10.00 18.96 13.09
C ARG A 42 9.61 18.92 11.61
N ASN A 43 9.57 20.06 10.93
CA ASN A 43 9.36 20.12 9.49
C ASN A 43 10.48 19.39 8.73
N GLU A 44 11.74 19.66 9.09
CA GLU A 44 12.91 18.99 8.50
C GLU A 44 12.85 17.47 8.69
N ALA A 45 12.49 17.02 9.90
CA ALA A 45 12.30 15.60 10.19
C ALA A 45 11.16 14.99 9.36
N LEU A 46 10.02 15.68 9.22
CA LEU A 46 8.91 15.22 8.39
C LEU A 46 9.30 15.12 6.91
N SER A 47 9.98 16.12 6.36
CA SER A 47 10.45 16.07 4.97
C SER A 47 11.40 14.90 4.76
N THR A 48 12.33 14.69 5.69
CA THR A 48 13.27 13.54 5.63
C THR A 48 12.53 12.21 5.72
N GLU A 49 11.53 12.12 6.58
CA GLU A 49 10.76 10.90 6.78
C GLU A 49 9.89 10.54 5.56
N ILE A 50 9.31 11.53 4.88
CA ILE A 50 8.58 11.31 3.63
C ILE A 50 9.52 10.73 2.56
N VAL A 51 10.72 11.29 2.41
CA VAL A 51 11.73 10.78 1.47
C VAL A 51 12.16 9.35 1.84
N ARG A 52 12.30 9.07 3.14
CA ARG A 52 12.60 7.71 3.61
C ARG A 52 11.50 6.73 3.21
N LEU A 53 10.23 7.07 3.44
CA LEU A 53 9.07 6.23 3.13
C LEU A 53 8.90 5.97 1.65
N GLU A 54 9.09 7.00 0.81
CA GLU A 54 9.08 6.84 -0.65
C GLU A 54 10.08 5.75 -1.08
N ARG A 55 11.28 5.75 -0.49
CA ARG A 55 12.29 4.73 -0.76
C ARG A 55 11.89 3.36 -0.21
N VAL A 56 11.62 3.25 1.09
CA VAL A 56 11.49 1.94 1.74
C VAL A 56 10.17 1.25 1.43
N VAL A 57 9.05 1.97 1.45
CA VAL A 57 7.73 1.41 1.12
C VAL A 57 7.53 1.40 -0.38
N GLY A 58 7.79 2.53 -1.04
CA GLY A 58 7.50 2.70 -2.47
C GLY A 58 8.44 1.93 -3.40
N ARG A 59 9.76 2.08 -3.23
CA ARG A 59 10.75 1.50 -4.15
C ARG A 59 11.25 0.13 -3.72
N GLU A 60 11.44 -0.08 -2.43
CA GLU A 60 11.96 -1.35 -1.88
C GLU A 60 10.85 -2.35 -1.51
N GLY A 61 9.58 -1.94 -1.52
CA GLY A 61 8.46 -2.82 -1.22
C GLY A 61 8.40 -3.29 0.24
N ARG A 62 9.06 -2.60 1.18
CA ARG A 62 9.00 -2.92 2.61
C ARG A 62 7.69 -2.42 3.21
N MET A 63 6.61 -3.12 2.89
CA MET A 63 5.23 -2.72 3.19
C MET A 63 4.86 -2.75 4.68
N THR A 64 5.74 -3.24 5.56
CA THR A 64 5.58 -3.22 7.03
C THR A 64 6.16 -1.97 7.67
N GLU A 65 6.99 -1.21 6.95
CA GLU A 65 7.57 0.04 7.44
C GLU A 65 6.50 1.12 7.61
N ARG A 66 6.65 1.94 8.66
CA ARG A 66 5.70 2.99 9.02
C ARG A 66 6.43 4.30 9.28
N ALA A 67 5.71 5.40 9.06
CA ALA A 67 6.13 6.76 9.37
C ALA A 67 6.36 6.94 10.87
N SER A 68 7.45 7.60 11.26
CA SER A 68 7.71 8.01 12.63
C SER A 68 8.43 9.36 12.70
N LEU A 69 7.97 10.23 13.60
CA LEU A 69 8.61 11.51 13.92
C LEU A 69 9.05 11.59 15.39
N GLY A 70 9.18 10.43 16.05
CA GLY A 70 9.38 10.35 17.50
C GLY A 70 8.15 10.81 18.28
N ASP A 71 8.37 11.38 19.47
CA ASP A 71 7.31 11.83 20.36
C ASP A 71 6.67 13.13 19.86
N VAL A 72 5.64 12.97 19.03
CA VAL A 72 4.82 14.05 18.49
C VAL A 72 3.41 14.00 19.04
N THR A 73 2.79 15.17 19.21
CA THR A 73 1.41 15.29 19.72
C THR A 73 0.62 16.26 18.83
N GLY A 74 -0.70 16.32 19.04
CA GLY A 74 -1.60 17.20 18.30
C GLY A 74 -1.58 16.91 16.80
N GLY A 75 -1.57 17.97 15.98
CA GLY A 75 -1.61 17.87 14.51
C GLY A 75 -0.48 17.02 13.90
N TRP A 76 0.70 16.98 14.53
CA TRP A 76 1.80 16.14 14.07
C TRP A 76 1.51 14.65 14.21
N ALA A 77 0.95 14.23 15.35
CA ALA A 77 0.55 12.85 15.57
C ALA A 77 -0.57 12.44 14.60
N ILE A 78 -1.54 13.33 14.38
CA ILE A 78 -2.60 13.13 13.40
C ILE A 78 -2.00 12.91 12.01
N GLY A 79 -1.09 13.78 11.57
CA GLY A 79 -0.44 13.65 10.25
C GLY A 79 0.33 12.34 10.07
N VAL A 80 1.14 11.94 11.05
CA VAL A 80 1.88 10.66 11.01
C VAL A 80 0.92 9.47 10.97
N ASN A 81 -0.13 9.51 11.79
CA ASN A 81 -1.14 8.44 11.80
C ASN A 81 -1.89 8.37 10.48
N SER A 82 -2.26 9.50 9.87
CA SER A 82 -2.92 9.53 8.56
C SER A 82 -2.04 8.96 7.44
N ILE A 83 -0.73 9.25 7.44
CA ILE A 83 0.22 8.63 6.51
C ILE A 83 0.25 7.10 6.72
N ASN A 84 0.31 6.66 7.97
CA ASN A 84 0.35 5.23 8.31
C ASN A 84 -0.94 4.49 7.94
N SER A 85 -2.10 5.12 8.13
CA SER A 85 -3.38 4.59 7.68
C SER A 85 -3.41 4.47 6.16
N LEU A 86 -2.99 5.51 5.42
CA LEU A 86 -2.93 5.46 3.96
C LEU A 86 -2.00 4.33 3.48
N ILE A 87 -0.83 4.15 4.10
CA ILE A 87 0.06 3.03 3.78
C ILE A 87 -0.65 1.69 4.02
N ALA A 88 -1.33 1.51 5.15
CA ALA A 88 -2.05 0.28 5.46
C ALA A 88 -3.16 0.00 4.43
N ASP A 89 -3.95 1.01 4.08
CA ASP A 89 -5.06 0.91 3.13
C ASP A 89 -4.60 0.53 1.72
N LEU A 90 -3.38 0.91 1.32
CA LEU A 90 -2.79 0.52 0.04
C LEU A 90 -2.08 -0.85 0.09
N VAL A 91 -1.46 -1.18 1.22
CA VAL A 91 -0.68 -2.42 1.41
C VAL A 91 -1.58 -3.64 1.57
N GLN A 92 -2.68 -3.51 2.29
CA GLN A 92 -3.54 -4.66 2.62
C GLN A 92 -4.10 -5.34 1.36
N PRO A 93 -4.75 -4.64 0.41
CA PRO A 93 -5.24 -5.27 -0.82
C PRO A 93 -4.10 -5.87 -1.66
N THR A 94 -2.95 -5.21 -1.71
CA THR A 94 -1.78 -5.69 -2.46
C THR A 94 -1.26 -7.02 -1.89
N THR A 95 -1.21 -7.14 -0.57
CA THR A 95 -0.79 -8.36 0.13
C THR A 95 -1.81 -9.49 -0.09
N GLU A 96 -3.10 -9.17 -0.08
CA GLU A 96 -4.16 -10.15 -0.38
C GLU A 96 -4.08 -10.68 -1.81
N VAL A 97 -3.80 -9.82 -2.80
CA VAL A 97 -3.58 -10.27 -4.18
C VAL A 97 -2.39 -11.23 -4.24
N ALA A 98 -1.27 -10.87 -3.60
CA ALA A 98 -0.09 -11.74 -3.58
C ALA A 98 -0.39 -13.11 -2.94
N ARG A 99 -1.14 -13.15 -1.84
CA ARG A 99 -1.58 -14.40 -1.18
C ARG A 99 -2.36 -15.30 -2.14
N VAL A 100 -3.35 -14.75 -2.84
CA VAL A 100 -4.17 -15.53 -3.78
C VAL A 100 -3.33 -16.02 -4.96
N LEU A 101 -2.43 -15.19 -5.50
CA LEU A 101 -1.54 -15.60 -6.59
C LEU A 101 -0.60 -16.73 -6.19
N ILE A 102 -0.05 -16.69 -4.97
CA ILE A 102 0.78 -17.77 -4.43
C ILE A 102 -0.05 -19.06 -4.30
N ALA A 103 -1.26 -18.99 -3.74
CA ALA A 103 -2.13 -20.16 -3.62
C ALA A 103 -2.46 -20.80 -4.99
N VAL A 104 -2.77 -19.98 -6.00
CA VAL A 104 -3.00 -20.45 -7.37
C VAL A 104 -1.76 -21.13 -7.94
N ALA A 105 -0.56 -20.57 -7.72
CA ALA A 105 0.69 -21.16 -8.17
C ALA A 105 0.99 -22.51 -7.49
N GLU A 106 0.54 -22.69 -6.25
CA GLU A 106 0.60 -23.95 -5.49
C GLU A 106 -0.53 -24.92 -5.85
N GLY A 107 -1.45 -24.53 -6.74
CA GLY A 107 -2.57 -25.36 -7.21
C GLY A 107 -3.84 -25.27 -6.35
N ASP A 108 -3.88 -24.42 -5.34
CA ASP A 108 -5.08 -24.14 -4.55
C ASP A 108 -5.95 -23.07 -5.23
N LEU A 109 -6.89 -23.52 -6.05
CA LEU A 109 -7.86 -22.69 -6.76
C LEU A 109 -9.12 -22.38 -5.93
N THR A 110 -9.12 -22.71 -4.64
CA THR A 110 -10.24 -22.39 -3.74
C THR A 110 -10.08 -21.01 -3.09
N GLN A 111 -8.86 -20.46 -3.10
CA GLN A 111 -8.57 -19.16 -2.50
C GLN A 111 -9.10 -18.00 -3.34
N LYS A 112 -9.79 -17.07 -2.69
CA LYS A 112 -10.36 -15.87 -3.29
C LYS A 112 -9.92 -14.62 -2.54
N MET A 113 -9.95 -13.49 -3.24
CA MET A 113 -9.86 -12.16 -2.67
C MET A 113 -11.11 -11.88 -1.83
N ALA A 114 -10.92 -11.38 -0.62
CA ALA A 114 -12.00 -10.80 0.16
C ALA A 114 -12.48 -9.50 -0.48
N LEU A 115 -13.79 -9.39 -0.77
CA LEU A 115 -14.41 -8.17 -1.29
C LEU A 115 -15.05 -7.32 -0.19
N GLU A 116 -14.83 -7.72 1.07
CA GLU A 116 -15.23 -7.02 2.28
C GLU A 116 -14.06 -7.06 3.26
N ILE A 117 -13.74 -5.90 3.85
CA ILE A 117 -12.66 -5.73 4.83
C ILE A 117 -13.27 -5.02 6.04
N GLU A 118 -13.14 -5.62 7.22
CA GLU A 118 -13.65 -5.06 8.48
C GLU A 118 -15.13 -4.64 8.43
N GLY A 119 -15.97 -5.43 7.78
CA GLY A 119 -17.41 -5.14 7.66
C GLY A 119 -17.74 -4.08 6.60
N GLN A 120 -16.76 -3.62 5.83
CA GLN A 120 -16.94 -2.62 4.78
C GLN A 120 -16.65 -3.22 3.40
N PRO A 121 -17.52 -3.00 2.41
CA PRO A 121 -17.26 -3.46 1.05
C PRO A 121 -16.03 -2.75 0.49
N VAL A 122 -15.16 -3.50 -0.18
CA VAL A 122 -14.06 -2.95 -0.96
C VAL A 122 -14.64 -2.15 -2.13
N LYS A 123 -14.05 -1.00 -2.45
CA LYS A 123 -14.58 -0.04 -3.45
C LYS A 123 -13.53 0.35 -4.48
N GLY A 124 -13.99 0.97 -5.56
CA GLY A 124 -13.12 1.59 -6.57
C GLY A 124 -12.16 0.60 -7.21
N GLU A 125 -10.88 1.01 -7.31
CA GLU A 125 -9.86 0.23 -7.99
C GLU A 125 -9.59 -1.12 -7.30
N PHE A 126 -9.61 -1.16 -5.97
CA PHE A 126 -9.40 -2.41 -5.25
C PHE A 126 -10.52 -3.42 -5.47
N LEU A 127 -11.77 -2.96 -5.62
CA LEU A 127 -12.89 -3.84 -5.96
C LEU A 127 -12.72 -4.41 -7.36
N ARG A 128 -12.31 -3.56 -8.31
CA ARG A 128 -12.04 -3.99 -9.68
C ARG A 128 -10.95 -5.07 -9.71
N ILE A 129 -9.83 -4.82 -9.04
CA ILE A 129 -8.72 -5.79 -8.94
C ILE A 129 -9.20 -7.09 -8.30
N GLY A 130 -9.85 -7.03 -7.14
CA GLY A 130 -10.31 -8.21 -6.42
C GLY A 130 -11.31 -9.04 -7.25
N THR A 131 -12.23 -8.38 -7.95
CA THR A 131 -13.20 -9.06 -8.83
C THR A 131 -12.49 -9.72 -10.01
N THR A 132 -11.55 -9.04 -10.67
CA THR A 132 -10.75 -9.61 -11.77
C THR A 132 -9.93 -10.81 -11.31
N VAL A 133 -9.27 -10.73 -10.16
CA VAL A 133 -8.51 -11.86 -9.58
C VAL A 133 -9.45 -13.03 -9.30
N ASN A 134 -10.61 -12.79 -8.69
CA ASN A 134 -11.58 -13.85 -8.41
C ASN A 134 -12.07 -14.53 -9.69
N SER A 135 -12.44 -13.76 -10.71
CA SER A 135 -12.84 -14.30 -12.02
C SER A 135 -11.73 -15.14 -12.68
N MET A 136 -10.47 -14.70 -12.59
CA MET A 136 -9.33 -15.49 -13.08
C MET A 136 -9.22 -16.83 -12.34
N VAL A 137 -9.38 -16.84 -11.01
CA VAL A 137 -9.37 -18.08 -10.22
C VAL A 137 -10.53 -19.00 -10.61
N ASP A 138 -11.73 -18.45 -10.86
CA ASP A 138 -12.89 -19.25 -11.29
C ASP A 138 -12.63 -19.92 -12.64
N GLN A 139 -12.10 -19.17 -13.60
CA GLN A 139 -11.74 -19.70 -14.92
C GLN A 139 -10.73 -20.83 -14.80
N LEU A 140 -9.63 -20.61 -14.06
CA LEU A 140 -8.61 -21.65 -13.83
C LEU A 140 -9.18 -22.90 -13.16
N SER A 141 -10.08 -22.72 -12.18
CA SER A 141 -10.74 -23.86 -11.52
C SER A 141 -11.61 -24.65 -12.51
N GLY A 142 -12.32 -23.97 -13.41
CA GLY A 142 -13.08 -24.61 -14.49
C GLY A 142 -12.20 -25.42 -15.43
N PHE A 143 -11.07 -24.87 -15.85
CA PHE A 143 -10.09 -25.59 -16.67
C PHE A 143 -9.50 -26.81 -15.97
N ALA A 144 -9.09 -26.67 -14.71
CA ALA A 144 -8.53 -27.79 -13.95
C ALA A 144 -9.52 -28.95 -13.83
N ALA A 145 -10.81 -28.64 -13.60
CA ALA A 145 -11.87 -29.65 -13.56
C ALA A 145 -12.05 -30.34 -14.93
N GLU A 146 -12.02 -29.58 -16.02
CA GLU A 146 -12.22 -30.10 -17.37
C GLU A 146 -11.06 -30.96 -17.85
N VAL A 147 -9.81 -30.52 -17.59
CA VAL A 147 -8.60 -31.32 -17.87
C VAL A 147 -8.64 -32.62 -17.08
N THR A 148 -9.06 -32.58 -15.81
CA THR A 148 -9.19 -33.79 -14.98
C THR A 148 -10.27 -34.74 -15.54
N ARG A 149 -11.40 -34.20 -16.01
CA ARG A 149 -12.48 -34.98 -16.65
C ARG A 149 -11.99 -35.66 -17.92
N VAL A 150 -11.38 -34.90 -18.84
CA VAL A 150 -10.88 -35.42 -20.12
C VAL A 150 -9.77 -36.46 -19.88
N ALA A 151 -8.84 -36.22 -18.95
CA ALA A 151 -7.81 -37.17 -18.60
C ALA A 151 -8.40 -38.51 -18.10
N LYS A 152 -9.48 -38.46 -17.32
CA LYS A 152 -10.20 -39.65 -16.86
C LYS A 152 -10.91 -40.38 -18.00
N GLU A 153 -11.62 -39.66 -18.87
CA GLU A 153 -12.35 -40.26 -20.00
C GLU A 153 -11.41 -40.93 -21.01
N VAL A 154 -10.29 -40.29 -21.32
CA VAL A 154 -9.29 -40.82 -22.26
C VAL A 154 -8.51 -41.97 -21.62
N GLY A 155 -8.05 -41.80 -20.37
CA GLY A 155 -7.16 -42.76 -19.71
C GLY A 155 -7.86 -43.96 -19.08
N THR A 156 -9.02 -43.75 -18.46
CA THR A 156 -9.75 -44.81 -17.72
C THR A 156 -10.89 -45.40 -18.53
N ASP A 157 -11.64 -44.57 -19.25
CA ASP A 157 -12.84 -45.01 -19.99
C ASP A 157 -12.56 -45.34 -21.46
N GLY A 158 -11.34 -45.10 -21.96
CA GLY A 158 -10.93 -45.40 -23.33
C GLY A 158 -11.68 -44.61 -24.41
N LYS A 159 -12.34 -43.50 -24.04
CA LYS A 159 -13.08 -42.64 -24.97
C LYS A 159 -12.12 -41.64 -25.61
N LEU A 160 -11.74 -41.90 -26.87
CA LEU A 160 -10.90 -40.99 -27.65
C LEU A 160 -11.77 -39.92 -28.34
N GLY A 161 -11.42 -38.64 -28.15
CA GLY A 161 -12.05 -37.51 -28.84
C GLY A 161 -12.87 -36.53 -27.97
N GLY A 162 -12.78 -36.59 -26.64
CA GLY A 162 -13.40 -35.60 -25.77
C GLY A 162 -12.78 -34.21 -25.97
N GLN A 163 -13.58 -33.22 -26.35
CA GLN A 163 -13.18 -31.82 -26.36
C GLN A 163 -13.41 -31.21 -24.97
N ALA A 164 -12.47 -30.39 -24.53
CA ALA A 164 -12.64 -29.57 -23.34
C ALA A 164 -13.55 -28.38 -23.68
N GLY A 165 -14.49 -28.06 -22.81
CA GLY A 165 -15.34 -26.88 -22.97
C GLY A 165 -15.50 -26.14 -21.64
N VAL A 166 -14.84 -25.00 -21.50
CA VAL A 166 -15.00 -24.14 -20.31
C VAL A 166 -15.93 -22.97 -20.64
N PRO A 167 -17.12 -22.89 -20.03
CA PRO A 167 -18.01 -21.74 -20.19
C PRO A 167 -17.29 -20.45 -19.79
N GLU A 168 -17.49 -19.37 -20.56
CA GLU A 168 -16.92 -18.03 -20.30
C GLU A 168 -15.39 -17.89 -20.42
N ALA A 169 -14.72 -18.87 -21.02
CA ALA A 169 -13.31 -18.75 -21.40
C ALA A 169 -13.09 -17.67 -22.48
N ALA A 170 -12.06 -16.83 -22.29
CA ALA A 170 -11.70 -15.75 -23.22
C ALA A 170 -10.20 -15.77 -23.57
N GLY A 171 -9.82 -15.30 -24.76
CA GLY A 171 -8.42 -15.32 -25.22
C GLY A 171 -7.91 -16.75 -25.48
N ILE A 172 -6.63 -17.02 -25.16
CA ILE A 172 -6.01 -18.36 -25.35
C ILE A 172 -6.88 -19.46 -24.71
N TRP A 173 -7.53 -19.14 -23.59
CA TRP A 173 -8.39 -20.05 -22.85
C TRP A 173 -9.57 -20.61 -23.66
N ARG A 174 -10.11 -19.85 -24.62
CA ARG A 174 -11.25 -20.30 -25.45
C ARG A 174 -10.82 -21.32 -26.50
N ASP A 175 -9.56 -21.25 -26.92
CA ASP A 175 -9.04 -22.01 -28.05
C ASP A 175 -8.40 -23.35 -27.60
N LEU A 176 -8.47 -23.67 -26.29
CA LEU A 176 -7.98 -24.90 -25.64
C LEU A 176 -9.14 -25.84 -25.28
#